data_AF-A0A536H511-F1
#
_entry.id   AF-A0A536H511-F1
#
_cell.length_a   1.000
_cell.length_b   1.000
_cell.length_c   1.000
_cell.angle_alpha   90.00
_cell.angle_beta   90.00
_cell.angle_gamma   90.00
#
_symmetry.space_group_name_H-M   'P 1'
#
loop_
_entity.id
_entity.type
_entity.pdbx_description
1 polymer ?
#
loop_
_entity_poly.entity_id
_entity_poly.type
_entity_poly.pdbx_seq_one_letter_code
_entity_poly.pdbx_strand_id
1 'polypeptide(L)'
;MLKANLAARARLIFHPDELNYNFGAEHPLQPSRIAALMDLLETCGLWNSGDERYRLPLRAATNEELGLVHSADYIAAVQSLSASEPENEDERKQRLQLALNYGFADGDTPALPGMHEVTARIAGGSLVAAR
;
A
#
# COMPACT_ATOMS: atom_id res chain seq x y z
N MET A 1 14.55 -37.43 -0.18
CA MET A 1 13.47 -36.53 -0.64
C MET A 1 12.50 -36.34 0.54
N LEU A 2 12.80 -35.40 1.44
CA LEU A 2 12.01 -35.21 2.66
C LEU A 2 10.86 -34.25 2.35
N LYS A 3 9.65 -34.78 2.14
CA LYS A 3 8.42 -33.99 2.19
C LYS A 3 8.09 -33.74 3.66
N ALA A 4 8.77 -32.79 4.27
CA ALA A 4 8.34 -32.25 5.55
C ALA A 4 7.15 -31.34 5.28
N ASN A 5 5.96 -31.80 5.65
CA ASN A 5 4.77 -30.96 5.75
C ASN A 5 4.91 -30.10 7.01
N LEU A 6 5.79 -29.10 6.98
CA LEU A 6 5.77 -28.01 7.95
C LEU A 6 5.00 -26.87 7.31
N ALA A 7 3.91 -26.43 7.94
CA ALA A 7 3.45 -25.07 7.75
C ALA A 7 4.66 -24.14 7.95
N ALA A 8 4.96 -23.29 6.97
CA ALA A 8 6.08 -22.39 7.07
C ALA A 8 5.91 -21.51 8.31
N ARG A 9 6.93 -21.45 9.18
CA ARG A 9 6.90 -20.61 10.39
C ARG A 9 6.92 -19.11 10.07
N ALA A 10 7.33 -18.77 8.86
CA ALA A 10 7.30 -17.43 8.31
C ALA A 10 6.49 -17.46 7.01
N ARG A 11 5.64 -16.45 6.84
CA ARG A 11 4.86 -16.22 5.62
C ARG A 11 5.09 -14.79 5.14
N LEU A 12 4.92 -14.57 3.85
CA LEU A 12 5.07 -13.27 3.22
C LEU A 12 3.73 -12.83 2.63
N ILE A 13 3.45 -11.55 2.76
CA ILE A 13 2.35 -10.86 2.10
C ILE A 13 2.99 -9.88 1.14
N PHE A 14 2.70 -10.05 -0.15
CA PHE A 14 3.12 -9.15 -1.20
C PHE A 14 2.19 -9.30 -2.40
N HIS A 15 1.85 -8.18 -3.02
CA HIS A 15 1.25 -8.13 -4.34
C HIS A 15 1.94 -7.05 -5.19
N PRO A 16 2.15 -7.28 -6.50
CA PRO A 16 2.77 -6.28 -7.38
C PRO A 16 2.11 -4.90 -7.35
N ASP A 17 0.80 -4.83 -7.13
CA ASP A 17 0.07 -3.55 -7.00
C ASP A 17 0.57 -2.66 -5.86
N GLU A 18 1.23 -3.22 -4.82
CA GLU A 18 1.83 -2.42 -3.75
C GLU A 18 2.96 -1.51 -4.28
N LEU A 19 3.56 -1.85 -5.43
CA LEU A 19 4.56 -1.03 -6.10
C LEU A 19 3.98 0.25 -6.70
N ASN A 20 2.64 0.37 -6.78
CA ASN A 20 1.97 1.61 -7.18
C ASN A 20 1.97 2.67 -6.07
N TYR A 21 2.41 2.33 -4.85
CA TYR A 21 2.70 3.34 -3.83
C TYR A 21 4.03 4.03 -4.15
N ASN A 22 3.96 4.91 -5.15
CA ASN A 22 5.10 5.52 -5.81
C ASN A 22 4.90 7.03 -5.94
N PHE A 23 5.75 7.78 -5.26
CA PHE A 23 5.72 9.25 -5.23
C PHE A 23 6.48 9.92 -6.38
N GLY A 24 6.97 9.14 -7.35
CA GLY A 24 7.75 9.63 -8.49
C GLY A 24 9.26 9.46 -8.30
N ALA A 25 10.02 9.65 -9.39
CA ALA A 25 11.43 9.28 -9.47
C ALA A 25 12.36 10.06 -8.50
N GLU A 26 11.99 11.30 -8.17
CA GLU A 26 12.80 12.18 -7.30
C GLU A 26 12.53 11.94 -5.81
N HIS A 27 11.49 11.18 -5.45
CA HIS A 27 11.14 10.94 -4.05
C HIS A 27 12.05 9.87 -3.42
N PRO A 28 12.57 10.03 -2.19
CA PRO A 28 13.48 9.05 -1.60
C PRO A 28 12.82 7.68 -1.31
N LEU A 29 11.50 7.67 -1.07
CA LEU A 29 10.74 6.44 -0.85
C LEU A 29 10.39 5.76 -2.18
N GLN A 30 11.34 5.00 -2.73
CA GLN A 30 11.18 4.29 -4.00
C GLN A 30 10.61 2.87 -3.83
N PRO A 31 9.61 2.44 -4.63
CA PRO A 31 9.09 1.07 -4.60
C PRO A 31 10.11 0.02 -5.08
N SER A 32 11.15 0.44 -5.80
CA SER A 32 12.25 -0.43 -6.24
C SER A 32 12.92 -1.18 -5.09
N ARG A 33 12.91 -0.63 -3.87
CA ARG A 33 13.40 -1.32 -2.67
C ARG A 33 12.64 -2.61 -2.36
N ILE A 34 11.34 -2.63 -2.62
CA ILE A 34 10.48 -3.80 -2.39
C ILE A 34 10.68 -4.81 -3.52
N ALA A 35 10.74 -4.33 -4.77
CA ALA A 35 11.04 -5.19 -5.92
C ALA A 35 12.39 -5.91 -5.75
N ALA A 36 13.44 -5.19 -5.34
CA ALA A 36 14.76 -5.77 -5.07
C ALA A 36 14.75 -6.77 -3.90
N LEU A 37 13.96 -6.51 -2.85
CA LEU A 37 13.78 -7.47 -1.76
C LEU A 37 13.14 -8.77 -2.24
N MET A 38 12.08 -8.67 -3.05
CA MET A 38 11.37 -9.85 -3.57
C MET A 38 12.28 -10.67 -4.50
N ASP A 39 13.00 -10.01 -5.41
CA ASP A 39 13.98 -10.64 -6.30
C ASP A 39 15.09 -11.38 -5.53
N LEU A 40 15.62 -10.74 -4.47
CA LEU A 40 16.61 -11.37 -3.60
C LEU A 40 16.06 -12.62 -2.90
N LEU A 41 14.84 -12.54 -2.36
CA LEU A 41 14.20 -13.67 -1.68
C LEU A 41 13.95 -14.85 -2.63
N GLU A 42 13.53 -14.59 -3.87
CA GLU A 42 13.38 -15.63 -4.90
C GLU A 42 14.73 -16.22 -5.30
N THR A 43 15.74 -15.38 -5.56
CA THR A 43 17.09 -15.81 -5.94
C THR A 43 17.74 -16.68 -4.85
N CYS A 44 17.52 -16.36 -3.57
CA CYS A 44 17.99 -17.16 -2.45
C CYS A 44 17.17 -18.44 -2.19
N GLY A 45 16.07 -18.67 -2.94
CA GLY A 45 15.17 -19.81 -2.71
C GLY A 45 14.38 -19.72 -1.40
N LEU A 46 14.28 -18.54 -0.81
CA LEU A 46 13.55 -18.27 0.44
C LEU A 46 12.08 -17.92 0.18
N TRP A 47 11.76 -17.55 -1.05
CA TRP A 47 10.43 -17.20 -1.50
C TRP A 47 10.14 -17.80 -2.88
N ASN A 48 8.88 -18.16 -3.12
CA ASN A 48 8.36 -18.52 -4.42
C ASN A 48 6.91 -18.05 -4.51
N SER A 49 6.63 -17.15 -5.45
CA SER A 49 5.28 -16.58 -5.66
C SER A 49 4.20 -17.63 -5.96
N GLY A 50 4.56 -18.80 -6.50
CA GLY A 50 3.66 -19.92 -6.78
C GLY A 50 3.45 -20.90 -5.63
N ASP A 51 4.14 -20.74 -4.49
CA ASP A 51 4.06 -21.67 -3.36
C ASP A 51 3.16 -21.13 -2.23
N GLU A 52 1.94 -21.66 -2.16
CA GLU A 52 0.92 -21.25 -1.18
C GLU A 52 1.34 -21.43 0.28
N ARG A 53 2.35 -22.28 0.56
CA ARG A 53 2.85 -22.52 1.92
C ARG A 53 3.46 -21.26 2.51
N TYR A 54 4.07 -20.41 1.68
CA TYR A 54 4.73 -19.19 2.12
C TYR A 54 3.82 -17.96 1.98
N ARG A 55 2.78 -18.00 1.13
CA ARG A 55 1.99 -16.81 0.79
C ARG A 55 0.73 -16.66 1.61
N LEU A 56 0.48 -15.47 2.15
CA LEU A 56 -0.81 -15.08 2.72
C LEU A 56 -1.65 -14.27 1.72
N PRO A 57 -2.99 -14.31 1.77
CA PRO A 57 -3.82 -13.51 0.89
C PRO A 57 -3.68 -12.02 1.22
N LEU A 58 -3.63 -11.18 0.19
CA LEU A 58 -3.73 -9.73 0.34
C LEU A 58 -5.17 -9.30 0.12
N ARG A 59 -5.67 -8.40 0.97
CA ARG A 59 -6.95 -7.71 0.80
C ARG A 59 -6.81 -6.26 1.24
N ALA A 60 -7.71 -5.40 0.75
CA ALA A 60 -7.87 -4.08 1.33
C ALA A 60 -8.46 -4.17 2.74
N ALA A 61 -8.01 -3.27 3.63
CA ALA A 61 -8.71 -2.96 4.86
C ALA A 61 -10.05 -2.28 4.53
N THR A 62 -11.09 -2.55 5.30
CA THR A 62 -12.36 -1.82 5.17
C THR A 62 -12.26 -0.45 5.85
N ASN A 63 -13.20 0.46 5.55
CA ASN A 63 -13.24 1.76 6.22
C ASN A 63 -13.45 1.62 7.73
N GLU A 64 -14.20 0.61 8.19
CA GLU A 64 -14.36 0.30 9.62
C GLU A 64 -13.03 -0.15 10.24
N GLU A 65 -12.25 -0.97 9.54
CA GLU A 65 -10.94 -1.41 10.02
C GLU A 65 -9.92 -0.26 10.04
N LEU A 66 -9.91 0.61 9.04
CA LEU A 66 -9.11 1.84 9.04
C LEU A 66 -9.56 2.78 10.16
N GLY A 67 -10.87 2.83 10.42
CA GLY A 67 -11.50 3.61 11.48
C GLY A 67 -11.16 3.18 12.91
N LEU A 68 -10.47 2.05 13.09
CA LEU A 68 -9.92 1.65 14.40
C LEU A 68 -8.84 2.63 14.90
N VAL A 69 -8.19 3.36 13.99
CA VAL A 69 -7.13 4.34 14.30
C VAL A 69 -7.43 5.71 13.71
N HIS A 70 -7.95 5.77 12.48
CA HIS A 70 -8.16 7.02 11.76
C HIS A 70 -9.57 7.58 11.96
N SER A 71 -9.72 8.91 11.88
CA SER A 71 -11.05 9.53 11.84
C SER A 71 -11.73 9.30 10.49
N ALA A 72 -13.06 9.30 10.48
CA ALA A 72 -13.84 9.19 9.25
C ALA A 72 -13.51 10.30 8.24
N ASP A 73 -13.32 11.54 8.73
CA ASP A 73 -13.00 12.68 7.87
C ASP A 73 -11.60 12.56 7.24
N TYR A 74 -10.63 11.97 7.95
CA TYR A 74 -9.31 11.69 7.37
C TYR A 74 -9.39 10.62 6.28
N ILE A 75 -10.13 9.54 6.51
CA ILE A 75 -10.35 8.48 5.51
C ILE A 75 -11.01 9.07 4.26
N ALA A 76 -12.05 9.90 4.45
CA ALA A 76 -12.73 10.58 3.34
C ALA A 76 -11.78 11.51 2.58
N ALA A 77 -10.93 12.27 3.29
CA ALA A 77 -9.93 13.13 2.65
C ALA A 77 -8.93 12.33 1.81
N VAL A 78 -8.41 11.21 2.33
CA VAL A 78 -7.52 10.30 1.59
C VAL A 78 -8.22 9.74 0.36
N GLN A 79 -9.50 9.35 0.46
CA GLN A 79 -10.29 8.88 -0.69
C GLN A 79 -10.48 9.96 -1.75
N SER A 80 -10.84 11.18 -1.37
CA SER A 80 -10.97 12.30 -2.30
C SER A 80 -9.64 12.67 -2.95
N LEU A 81 -8.55 12.66 -2.17
CA LEU A 81 -7.20 12.89 -2.67
C LEU A 81 -6.66 11.70 -3.49
N SER A 82 -7.26 10.51 -3.41
CA SER A 82 -6.92 9.36 -4.27
C SER A 82 -7.47 9.50 -5.70
N ALA A 83 -8.52 10.31 -5.89
CA ALA A 83 -9.18 10.47 -7.18
C ALA A 83 -8.26 11.07 -8.25
N SER A 84 -8.68 10.91 -9.51
CA SER A 84 -8.02 11.48 -10.70
C SER A 84 -7.80 12.99 -10.59
N GLU A 85 -6.93 13.50 -11.47
CA GLU A 85 -6.62 14.93 -11.58
C GLU A 85 -7.90 15.78 -11.71
N PRO A 86 -7.95 16.97 -11.06
CA PRO A 86 -9.09 17.88 -11.14
C PRO A 86 -9.32 18.38 -12.57
N GLU A 87 -10.58 18.49 -12.99
CA GLU A 87 -10.94 18.85 -14.37
C GLU A 87 -10.89 20.37 -14.61
N ASN A 88 -10.99 21.17 -13.53
CA ASN A 88 -11.01 22.63 -13.61
C ASN A 88 -10.23 23.31 -12.47
N GLU A 89 -10.07 24.63 -12.59
CA GLU A 89 -9.31 25.45 -11.64
C GLU A 89 -9.90 25.45 -10.23
N ASP A 90 -11.23 25.45 -10.10
CA ASP A 90 -11.88 25.50 -8.80
C ASP A 90 -11.72 24.18 -8.05
N GLU A 91 -11.86 23.05 -8.73
CA GLU A 91 -11.56 21.72 -8.20
C GLU A 91 -10.09 21.61 -7.77
N ARG A 92 -9.15 22.15 -8.56
CA ARG A 92 -7.73 22.14 -8.20
C ARG A 92 -7.45 22.93 -6.93
N LYS A 93 -8.08 24.10 -6.76
CA LYS A 93 -7.96 24.89 -5.52
C LYS A 93 -8.54 24.17 -4.31
N GLN A 94 -9.72 23.56 -4.47
CA GLN A 94 -10.37 22.78 -3.40
C GLN A 94 -9.50 21.58 -3.00
N ARG A 95 -8.97 20.86 -3.99
CA ARG A 95 -8.07 19.73 -3.80
C ARG A 95 -6.78 20.13 -3.07
N LEU A 96 -6.16 21.24 -3.47
CA LEU A 96 -4.96 21.77 -2.80
C LEU A 96 -5.25 22.16 -1.35
N GLN A 97 -6.40 22.80 -1.08
CA GLN A 97 -6.79 23.17 0.28
C GLN A 97 -7.03 21.92 1.15
N LEU A 98 -7.67 20.89 0.60
CA LEU A 98 -7.87 19.61 1.29
C LEU A 98 -6.53 18.94 1.59
N ALA A 99 -5.61 18.93 0.62
CA ALA A 99 -4.27 18.39 0.78
C ALA A 99 -3.50 19.11 1.91
N LEU A 100 -3.52 20.44 1.93
CA LEU A 100 -2.90 21.25 2.99
C LEU A 100 -3.49 20.95 4.37
N ASN A 101 -4.82 20.81 4.47
CA ASN A 101 -5.50 20.56 5.75
C ASN A 101 -5.15 19.21 6.37
N TYR A 102 -4.81 18.21 5.55
CA TYR A 102 -4.53 16.84 5.98
C TYR A 102 -3.07 16.40 5.79
N GLY A 103 -2.18 17.33 5.43
CA GLY A 103 -0.73 17.08 5.33
C GLY A 103 -0.26 16.44 4.02
N PHE A 104 -1.07 16.47 2.96
CA PHE A 104 -0.77 15.88 1.65
C PHE A 104 -0.30 16.88 0.57
N ALA A 105 0.08 18.10 0.98
CA ALA A 105 0.64 19.07 0.06
C ALA A 105 2.04 18.62 -0.44
N ASP A 106 2.61 19.38 -1.37
CA ASP A 106 3.96 19.13 -1.87
C ASP A 106 4.98 19.01 -0.72
N GLY A 107 5.81 17.96 -0.79
CA GLY A 107 6.79 17.65 0.26
C GLY A 107 6.99 16.15 0.45
N ASP A 108 6.94 15.71 1.70
CA ASP A 108 7.26 14.33 2.11
C ASP A 108 6.15 13.31 1.84
N THR A 109 4.89 13.75 1.81
CA THR A 109 3.73 12.87 1.62
C THR A 109 2.72 13.43 0.61
N PRO A 110 3.14 13.75 -0.62
CA PRO A 110 2.23 14.34 -1.59
C PRO A 110 1.11 13.36 -1.96
N ALA A 111 -0.10 13.87 -2.20
CA ALA A 111 -1.20 13.05 -2.70
C ALA A 111 -0.86 12.42 -4.06
N LEU A 112 -1.24 11.14 -4.26
CA LEU A 112 -1.05 10.44 -5.52
C LEU A 112 -2.33 9.73 -6.00
N PRO A 113 -2.54 9.57 -7.31
CA PRO A 113 -3.69 8.84 -7.83
C PRO A 113 -3.69 7.38 -7.35
N GLY A 114 -4.84 6.91 -6.85
CA GLY A 114 -4.97 5.54 -6.35
C GLY A 114 -4.33 5.29 -4.97
N MET A 115 -3.91 6.34 -4.25
CA MET A 115 -3.25 6.21 -2.96
C MET A 115 -4.10 5.50 -1.91
N HIS A 116 -5.41 5.74 -1.89
CA HIS A 116 -6.30 5.08 -0.95
C HIS A 116 -6.31 3.56 -1.18
N GLU A 117 -6.46 3.14 -2.44
CA GLU A 117 -6.55 1.75 -2.83
C GLU A 117 -5.27 0.98 -2.49
N VAL A 118 -4.10 1.55 -2.78
CA VAL A 118 -2.82 0.90 -2.49
C VAL A 118 -2.52 0.87 -0.99
N THR A 119 -2.76 1.97 -0.27
CA THR A 119 -2.50 2.04 1.18
C THR A 119 -3.49 1.20 1.99
N ALA A 120 -4.76 1.12 1.57
CA ALA A 120 -5.74 0.23 2.18
C ALA A 120 -5.35 -1.24 2.03
N ARG A 121 -4.75 -1.64 0.91
CA ARG A 121 -4.19 -3.00 0.73
C ARG A 121 -3.00 -3.25 1.66
N ILE A 122 -2.06 -2.31 1.77
CA ILE A 122 -0.91 -2.44 2.68
C ILE A 122 -1.38 -2.59 4.14
N ALA A 123 -2.33 -1.75 4.57
CA ALA A 123 -2.94 -1.85 5.90
C ALA A 123 -3.67 -3.19 6.09
N GLY A 124 -4.45 -3.61 5.10
CA GLY A 124 -5.16 -4.88 5.11
C GLY A 124 -4.22 -6.10 5.15
N GLY A 125 -3.05 -6.02 4.52
CA GLY A 125 -1.99 -7.02 4.65
C GLY A 125 -1.50 -7.15 6.10
N SER A 126 -1.30 -6.04 6.80
CA SER A 126 -0.94 -6.06 8.22
C SER A 126 -2.04 -6.70 9.09
N LEU A 127 -3.31 -6.44 8.79
CA LEU A 127 -4.44 -7.08 9.48
C LEU A 127 -4.53 -8.59 9.21
N VAL A 128 -4.15 -9.04 8.01
CA VAL A 128 -4.05 -10.47 7.70
C VAL A 128 -2.90 -11.11 8.47
N ALA A 129 -1.75 -10.44 8.56
CA ALA A 129 -0.58 -10.95 9.27
C ALA A 129 -0.80 -11.07 10.80
N ALA A 130 -1.66 -10.22 11.37
CA ALA A 130 -1.94 -10.20 12.80
C ALA A 130 -2.96 -11.26 13.27
N ARG A 131 -3.54 -12.05 12.35
CA ARG A 131 -4.49 -13.13 12.65
C ARG A 131 -3.79 -14.48 12.72
#